data_AF-A0A8H6MEP2-F1
#
_entry.id   AF-A0A8H6MEP2-F1
#
_cell.length_a   1.000
_cell.length_b   1.000
_cell.length_c   1.000
_cell.angle_alpha   90.00
_cell.angle_beta   90.00
_cell.angle_gamma   90.00
#
_symmetry.space_group_name_H-M   'P 1'
#
loop_
_entity.id
_entity.type
_entity.pdbx_description
1 polymer ?
#
loop_
_entity_poly.entity_id
_entity_poly.type
_entity_poly.pdbx_seq_one_letter_code
_entity_poly.pdbx_strand_id
1 'polypeptide(L)'
;MSHMDSELLSFCLMGFGHAQWARRKPTVGVFGSIALRAPETVIGSDFGPRLDTWAFGCLAYELLAGEWLFNPVGSDDREMEADLLAQIFALTGERFSKLTLSRAQWSDDILDEEGNLKGREENSPTSLEARLSARGFIPNGEVNLAAEFIGMCLRVNSADRPMAYDLLGDDWLHGAFYHCIGDHSSYSGYSRMT
;
A
#
# COMPACT_ATOMS: atom_id res chain seq x y z
N MET A 1 26.38 -9.46 21.40
CA MET A 1 25.64 -8.62 20.43
C MET A 1 26.30 -8.82 19.09
N SER A 2 25.68 -9.59 18.19
CA SER A 2 26.17 -9.74 16.82
C SER A 2 25.93 -8.45 16.07
N HIS A 3 26.98 -7.85 15.53
CA HIS A 3 26.85 -6.86 14.47
C HIS A 3 26.12 -7.55 13.30
N MET A 4 24.89 -7.11 12.99
CA MET A 4 24.41 -7.28 11.63
C MET A 4 25.24 -6.32 10.78
N ASP A 5 26.17 -6.86 10.01
CA ASP A 5 26.73 -6.14 8.89
C ASP A 5 25.57 -5.86 7.92
N SER A 6 25.14 -4.60 7.83
CA SER A 6 24.13 -4.22 6.84
C SER A 6 24.73 -4.41 5.46
N GLU A 7 24.28 -5.43 4.72
CA GLU A 7 24.66 -5.59 3.32
C GLU A 7 24.09 -4.43 2.51
N LEU A 8 24.93 -3.81 1.66
CA LEU A 8 24.49 -2.77 0.75
C LEU A 8 23.60 -3.41 -0.34
N LEU A 9 22.29 -3.22 -0.24
CA LEU A 9 21.34 -3.69 -1.23
C LEU A 9 20.99 -2.57 -2.21
N SER A 10 20.97 -2.88 -3.51
CA SER A 10 20.58 -1.96 -4.57
C SER A 10 19.35 -2.51 -5.29
N PHE A 11 18.30 -1.71 -5.34
CA PHE A 11 17.02 -2.07 -5.97
C PHE A 11 16.72 -1.12 -7.13
N CYS A 12 16.04 -1.63 -8.15
CA CYS A 12 15.49 -0.82 -9.23
C CYS A 12 14.10 -1.34 -9.62
N LEU A 13 13.19 -0.43 -9.97
CA LEU A 13 11.90 -0.79 -10.54
C LEU A 13 12.09 -1.25 -11.98
N MET A 14 11.49 -2.38 -12.32
CA MET A 14 11.53 -3.00 -13.64
C MET A 14 10.12 -3.39 -14.07
N GLY A 15 9.92 -3.77 -15.33
CA GLY A 15 8.64 -4.30 -15.79
C GLY A 15 7.57 -3.24 -16.12
N PHE A 16 7.97 -2.11 -16.72
CA PHE A 16 7.07 -1.01 -17.11
C PHE A 16 6.08 -1.33 -18.26
N GLY A 17 5.86 -2.61 -18.60
CA GLY A 17 4.97 -3.01 -19.70
C GLY A 17 3.50 -2.62 -19.49
N HIS A 18 3.07 -2.45 -18.23
CA HIS A 18 1.75 -1.97 -17.86
C HIS A 18 1.74 -0.52 -17.35
N ALA A 19 2.89 0.16 -17.33
CA ALA A 19 2.98 1.53 -16.83
C ALA A 19 2.12 2.49 -17.68
N GLN A 20 1.55 3.49 -17.02
CA GLN A 20 0.65 4.46 -17.64
C GLN A 20 1.11 5.89 -17.37
N TRP A 21 0.73 6.79 -18.26
CA TRP A 21 1.00 8.21 -18.09
C TRP A 21 -0.05 8.84 -17.18
N ALA A 22 0.37 9.37 -16.02
CA ALA A 22 -0.52 9.98 -15.02
C ALA A 22 -1.41 11.13 -15.55
N ARG A 23 -1.00 11.83 -16.62
CA ARG A 23 -1.73 12.95 -17.23
C ARG A 23 -2.46 12.56 -18.52
N ARG A 24 -2.65 11.28 -18.78
CA ARG A 24 -3.42 10.78 -19.92
C ARG A 24 -4.55 9.89 -19.42
N LYS A 25 -5.59 9.73 -20.24
CA LYS A 25 -6.63 8.76 -19.98
C LYS A 25 -5.99 7.36 -19.89
N PRO A 26 -6.19 6.61 -18.80
CA PRO A 26 -5.68 5.25 -18.69
C PRO A 26 -6.20 4.34 -19.80
N THR A 27 -5.38 3.39 -20.26
CA THR A 27 -5.78 2.44 -21.31
C THR A 27 -6.59 1.25 -20.79
N VAL A 28 -6.56 0.99 -19.49
CA VAL A 28 -7.33 -0.05 -18.81
C VAL A 28 -7.94 0.51 -17.51
N GLY A 29 -8.99 -0.13 -17.00
CA GLY A 29 -9.70 0.30 -15.78
C GLY A 29 -9.24 -0.39 -14.49
N VAL A 30 -8.43 -1.45 -14.59
CA VAL A 30 -7.97 -2.25 -13.45
C VAL A 30 -6.45 -2.45 -13.56
N PHE A 31 -5.74 -2.30 -12.45
CA PHE A 31 -4.28 -2.44 -12.36
C PHE A 31 -3.89 -3.36 -11.20
N GLY A 32 -2.71 -3.97 -11.33
CA GLY A 32 -2.10 -4.79 -10.29
C GLY A 32 -2.68 -6.19 -10.16
N SER A 33 -1.89 -7.07 -9.55
CA SER A 33 -2.37 -8.36 -9.03
C SER A 33 -3.39 -8.12 -7.94
N ILE A 34 -4.31 -9.07 -7.73
CA ILE A 34 -5.41 -8.91 -6.77
C ILE A 34 -4.91 -8.59 -5.34
N ALA A 35 -3.79 -9.16 -4.91
CA ALA A 35 -3.20 -8.92 -3.59
C ALA A 35 -2.63 -7.49 -3.39
N LEU A 36 -2.30 -6.79 -4.49
CA LEU A 36 -1.75 -5.43 -4.47
C LEU A 36 -2.74 -4.39 -5.00
N ARG A 37 -3.96 -4.80 -5.31
CA ARG A 37 -4.95 -3.97 -6.01
C ARG A 37 -5.50 -2.89 -5.08
N ALA A 38 -5.46 -1.65 -5.56
CA ALA A 38 -5.97 -0.50 -4.82
C ALA A 38 -7.51 -0.45 -4.84
N PRO A 39 -8.17 -0.07 -3.73
CA PRO A 39 -9.62 -0.16 -3.57
C PRO A 39 -10.39 0.69 -4.60
N GLU A 40 -9.86 1.83 -5.04
CA GLU A 40 -10.50 2.66 -6.07
C GLU A 40 -10.63 1.96 -7.43
N THR A 41 -9.70 1.06 -7.76
CA THR A 41 -9.78 0.28 -9.01
C THR A 41 -10.81 -0.84 -8.91
N VAL A 42 -11.02 -1.38 -7.71
CA VAL A 42 -12.01 -2.43 -7.45
C VAL A 42 -13.44 -1.93 -7.70
N ILE A 43 -13.72 -0.66 -7.40
CA ILE A 43 -15.04 -0.04 -7.65
C ILE A 43 -15.09 0.76 -8.97
N GLY A 44 -13.99 0.82 -9.72
CA GLY A 44 -13.93 1.50 -11.01
C GLY A 44 -14.04 3.01 -10.88
N SER A 45 -13.46 3.57 -9.83
CA SER A 45 -13.34 5.03 -9.64
C SER A 45 -12.06 5.56 -10.30
N ASP A 46 -11.90 6.88 -10.29
CA ASP A 46 -10.68 7.53 -10.78
C ASP A 46 -9.46 7.10 -9.95
N PHE A 47 -8.34 6.84 -10.62
CA PHE A 47 -7.05 6.54 -9.98
C PHE A 47 -5.94 7.42 -10.57
N GLY A 48 -4.80 7.45 -9.87
CA GLY A 48 -3.63 8.23 -10.25
C GLY A 48 -2.36 7.66 -9.63
N PRO A 49 -1.26 8.46 -9.56
CA PRO A 49 0.04 7.98 -9.08
C PRO A 49 0.04 7.35 -7.68
N ARG A 50 -0.91 7.73 -6.81
CA ARG A 50 -1.06 7.17 -5.45
C ARG A 50 -1.58 5.74 -5.41
N LEU A 51 -1.92 5.18 -6.58
CA LEU A 51 -2.12 3.74 -6.75
C LEU A 51 -0.83 2.98 -6.44
N ASP A 52 0.33 3.51 -6.83
CA ASP A 52 1.62 2.90 -6.55
C ASP A 52 1.99 3.01 -5.05
N THR A 53 1.56 4.09 -4.37
CA THR A 53 1.70 4.21 -2.91
C THR A 53 0.97 3.08 -2.18
N TRP A 54 -0.26 2.74 -2.61
CA TRP A 54 -1.00 1.62 -2.03
C TRP A 54 -0.27 0.29 -2.23
N ALA A 55 0.14 0.01 -3.47
CA ALA A 55 0.86 -1.22 -3.80
C ALA A 55 2.17 -1.34 -2.99
N PHE A 56 2.88 -0.22 -2.80
CA PHE A 56 4.07 -0.16 -1.96
C PHE A 56 3.75 -0.46 -0.48
N GLY A 57 2.65 0.05 0.08
CA GLY A 57 2.21 -0.30 1.44
C GLY A 57 1.96 -1.81 1.62
N CYS A 58 1.28 -2.44 0.66
CA CYS A 58 1.10 -3.90 0.66
C CYS A 58 2.45 -4.65 0.58
N LEU A 59 3.35 -4.22 -0.29
CA LEU A 59 4.69 -4.82 -0.44
C LEU A 59 5.56 -4.64 0.81
N ALA A 60 5.51 -3.47 1.44
CA ALA A 60 6.24 -3.20 2.68
C ALA A 60 5.78 -4.15 3.80
N TYR A 61 4.46 -4.34 3.95
CA TYR A 61 3.95 -5.36 4.86
C TYR A 61 4.46 -6.75 4.48
N GLU A 62 4.36 -7.14 3.20
CA GLU A 62 4.78 -8.47 2.74
C GLU A 62 6.25 -8.78 3.04
N LEU A 63 7.13 -7.80 2.81
CA LEU A 63 8.56 -7.94 3.11
C LEU A 63 8.83 -8.10 4.61
N LEU A 64 8.06 -7.42 5.46
CA LEU A 64 8.24 -7.47 6.91
C LEU A 64 7.56 -8.67 7.58
N ALA A 65 6.46 -9.15 7.00
CA ALA A 65 5.63 -10.22 7.56
C ALA A 65 5.89 -11.59 6.89
N GLY A 66 6.51 -11.61 5.71
CA GLY A 66 6.74 -12.82 4.92
C GLY A 66 5.47 -13.41 4.28
N GLU A 67 4.39 -12.63 4.17
CA GLU A 67 3.13 -13.05 3.56
C GLU A 67 2.36 -11.87 2.99
N TRP A 68 1.40 -12.13 2.09
CA TRP A 68 0.53 -11.09 1.56
C TRP A 68 -0.33 -10.44 2.65
N LEU A 69 -0.45 -9.11 2.58
CA LEU A 69 -1.34 -8.36 3.46
C LEU A 69 -2.81 -8.72 3.26
N PHE A 70 -3.19 -8.88 1.98
CA PHE A 70 -4.51 -9.27 1.54
C PHE A 70 -4.39 -10.54 0.71
N ASN A 71 -5.17 -11.55 1.07
CA ASN A 71 -5.24 -12.80 0.34
C ASN A 71 -6.72 -13.11 0.03
N PRO A 72 -7.32 -12.37 -0.92
CA PRO A 72 -8.74 -12.51 -1.20
C PRO A 72 -9.07 -13.83 -1.87
N VAL A 73 -10.22 -14.40 -1.51
CA VAL A 73 -10.75 -15.64 -2.07
C VAL A 73 -12.12 -15.43 -2.69
N GLY A 74 -12.42 -16.16 -3.77
CA GLY A 74 -13.69 -16.06 -4.49
C GLY A 74 -13.75 -17.08 -5.61
N SER A 75 -14.96 -17.45 -6.02
CA SER A 75 -15.17 -18.35 -7.16
C SER A 75 -15.01 -17.67 -8.52
N ASP A 76 -15.10 -16.34 -8.53
CA ASP A 76 -14.82 -15.48 -9.68
C ASP A 76 -14.15 -14.16 -9.25
N ASP A 77 -13.81 -13.33 -10.25
CA ASP A 77 -13.12 -12.05 -10.03
C ASP A 77 -13.91 -11.09 -9.14
N ARG A 78 -15.25 -11.08 -9.22
CA ARG A 78 -16.10 -10.15 -8.45
C ARG A 78 -16.24 -10.59 -7.01
N GLU A 79 -16.34 -11.89 -6.75
CA GLU A 79 -16.29 -12.42 -5.39
C GLU A 79 -14.92 -12.17 -4.74
N MET A 80 -13.81 -12.36 -5.49
CA MET A 80 -12.47 -12.04 -4.99
C MET A 80 -12.31 -10.54 -4.70
N GLU A 81 -12.84 -9.67 -5.56
CA GLU A 81 -12.82 -8.22 -5.37
C GLU A 81 -13.68 -7.77 -4.18
N ALA A 82 -14.85 -8.37 -4.00
CA ALA A 82 -15.64 -8.17 -2.80
C ALA A 82 -14.83 -8.58 -1.57
N ASP A 83 -14.23 -9.78 -1.57
CA ASP A 83 -13.41 -10.28 -0.45
C ASP A 83 -12.25 -9.34 -0.11
N LEU A 84 -11.57 -8.84 -1.14
CA LEU A 84 -10.52 -7.84 -0.99
C LEU A 84 -11.03 -6.59 -0.26
N LEU A 85 -12.18 -6.02 -0.66
CA LEU A 85 -12.73 -4.84 0.01
C LEU A 85 -13.12 -5.11 1.47
N ALA A 86 -13.62 -6.30 1.82
CA ALA A 86 -13.88 -6.63 3.23
C ALA A 86 -12.60 -6.68 4.06
N GLN A 87 -11.54 -7.29 3.52
CA GLN A 87 -10.26 -7.35 4.23
C GLN A 87 -9.69 -5.93 4.41
N ILE A 88 -9.82 -5.06 3.40
CA ILE A 88 -9.42 -3.65 3.46
C ILE A 88 -10.22 -2.89 4.52
N PHE A 89 -11.55 -3.01 4.51
CA PHE A 89 -12.43 -2.32 5.47
C PHE A 89 -12.21 -2.78 6.90
N ALA A 90 -11.98 -4.08 7.13
CA ALA A 90 -11.68 -4.61 8.45
C ALA A 90 -10.31 -4.18 8.99
N LEU A 91 -9.32 -3.99 8.11
CA LEU A 91 -7.98 -3.52 8.48
C LEU A 91 -7.94 -2.01 8.75
N THR A 92 -8.57 -1.22 7.87
CA THR A 92 -8.45 0.25 7.91
C THR A 92 -9.54 0.92 8.73
N GLY A 93 -10.70 0.28 8.89
CA GLY A 93 -11.90 0.91 9.42
C GLY A 93 -12.47 2.02 8.53
N GLU A 94 -11.92 2.23 7.34
CA GLU A 94 -12.31 3.32 6.44
C GLU A 94 -13.41 2.89 5.46
N ARG A 95 -14.07 3.88 4.86
CA ARG A 95 -15.03 3.72 3.77
C ARG A 95 -14.70 4.70 2.65
N PHE A 96 -15.24 4.43 1.48
CA PHE A 96 -15.13 5.35 0.35
C PHE A 96 -15.86 6.66 0.66
N SER A 97 -15.24 7.77 0.27
CA SER A 97 -15.88 9.07 0.30
C SER A 97 -17.03 9.13 -0.71
N LYS A 98 -18.00 10.01 -0.46
CA LYS A 98 -19.08 10.28 -1.43
C LYS A 98 -18.56 10.67 -2.81
N LEU A 99 -17.44 11.40 -2.86
CA LEU A 99 -16.81 11.80 -4.11
C LEU A 99 -16.27 10.57 -4.87
N THR A 100 -15.60 9.66 -4.17
CA THR A 100 -15.07 8.42 -4.75
C THR A 100 -16.19 7.54 -5.30
N LEU A 101 -17.28 7.37 -4.52
CA LEU A 101 -18.47 6.61 -4.94
C LEU A 101 -19.18 7.26 -6.13
N SER A 102 -19.33 8.59 -6.16
CA SER A 102 -19.98 9.28 -7.29
C SER A 102 -19.29 9.11 -8.64
N ARG A 103 -18.05 8.63 -8.64
CA ARG A 103 -17.22 8.39 -9.83
C ARG A 103 -17.02 6.90 -10.11
N ALA A 104 -17.48 6.04 -9.21
CA ALA A 104 -17.32 4.60 -9.31
C ALA A 104 -18.28 4.05 -10.37
N GLN A 105 -17.74 3.36 -11.38
CA GLN A 105 -18.54 2.84 -12.50
C GLN A 105 -19.26 1.54 -12.17
N TRP A 106 -18.74 0.77 -11.23
CA TRP A 106 -19.27 -0.55 -10.88
C TRP A 106 -19.30 -0.77 -9.35
N SER A 107 -19.44 0.31 -8.57
CA SER A 107 -19.64 0.19 -7.11
C SER A 107 -20.87 -0.63 -6.78
N ASP A 108 -21.95 -0.48 -7.55
CA ASP A 108 -23.24 -1.09 -7.26
C ASP A 108 -23.24 -2.62 -7.42
N ASP A 109 -22.22 -3.19 -8.04
CA ASP A 109 -22.03 -4.64 -8.13
C ASP A 109 -21.59 -5.24 -6.77
N ILE A 110 -20.94 -4.42 -5.92
CA ILE A 110 -20.28 -4.88 -4.69
C ILE A 110 -20.79 -4.17 -3.43
N LEU A 111 -21.20 -2.89 -3.55
CA LEU A 111 -21.56 -2.00 -2.45
C LEU A 111 -23.04 -1.58 -2.50
N ASP A 112 -23.65 -1.38 -1.34
CA ASP A 112 -24.96 -0.74 -1.16
C ASP A 112 -24.89 0.79 -1.28
N GLU A 113 -26.05 1.46 -1.18
CA GLU A 113 -26.16 2.92 -1.31
C GLU A 113 -25.43 3.67 -0.18
N GLU A 114 -25.25 3.01 0.97
CA GLU A 114 -24.51 3.48 2.13
C GLU A 114 -23.00 3.23 2.02
N GLY A 115 -22.55 2.48 1.02
CA GLY A 115 -21.15 2.14 0.77
C GLY A 115 -20.65 0.92 1.56
N ASN A 116 -21.54 0.09 2.11
CA ASN A 116 -21.20 -1.18 2.74
C ASN A 116 -21.28 -2.34 1.74
N LEU A 117 -20.68 -3.47 2.08
CA LEU A 117 -20.63 -4.63 1.20
C LEU A 117 -21.99 -5.33 1.10
N LYS A 118 -22.44 -5.62 -0.12
CA LYS A 118 -23.67 -6.36 -0.38
C LYS A 118 -23.53 -7.84 -0.03
N GLY A 119 -24.57 -8.38 0.61
CA GLY A 119 -24.76 -9.83 0.75
C GLY A 119 -23.72 -10.55 1.62
N ARG A 120 -22.97 -9.82 2.46
CA ARG A 120 -21.96 -10.39 3.35
C ARG A 120 -21.81 -9.62 4.65
N GLU A 121 -21.38 -10.34 5.68
CA GLU A 121 -21.00 -9.72 6.95
C GLU A 121 -19.62 -9.09 6.87
N GLU A 122 -19.38 -8.09 7.71
CA GLU A 122 -18.06 -7.48 7.85
C GLU A 122 -17.10 -8.44 8.56
N ASN A 123 -15.87 -8.52 8.06
CA ASN A 123 -14.81 -9.26 8.72
C ASN A 123 -14.49 -8.59 10.07
N SER A 124 -14.13 -9.39 11.07
CA SER A 124 -13.69 -8.88 12.37
C SER A 124 -12.55 -7.87 12.21
N PRO A 125 -12.60 -6.72 12.91
CA PRO A 125 -11.53 -5.73 12.87
C PRO A 125 -10.17 -6.32 13.23
N THR A 126 -9.14 -5.82 12.57
CA THR A 126 -7.76 -6.25 12.72
C THR A 126 -6.86 -5.03 12.59
N SER A 127 -5.63 -5.11 13.10
CA SER A 127 -4.68 -3.99 13.05
C SER A 127 -3.35 -4.43 12.47
N LEU A 128 -2.65 -3.50 11.83
CA LEU A 128 -1.31 -3.74 11.27
C LEU A 128 -0.33 -4.12 12.38
N GLU A 129 -0.37 -3.44 13.53
CA GLU A 129 0.48 -3.69 14.68
C GLU A 129 0.30 -5.13 15.19
N ALA A 130 -0.95 -5.58 15.33
CA ALA A 130 -1.25 -6.92 15.81
C ALA A 130 -0.76 -7.98 14.82
N ARG A 131 -0.97 -7.77 13.52
CA ARG A 131 -0.52 -8.67 12.45
C ARG A 131 1.00 -8.76 12.39
N LEU A 132 1.71 -7.62 12.40
CA LEU A 132 3.16 -7.55 12.38
C LEU A 132 3.77 -8.16 13.66
N SER A 133 3.22 -7.84 14.83
CA SER A 133 3.66 -8.40 16.12
C SER A 133 3.54 -9.91 16.15
N ALA A 134 2.46 -10.47 15.59
CA ALA A 134 2.23 -11.91 15.57
C ALA A 134 3.30 -12.68 14.76
N ARG A 135 3.99 -12.02 13.82
CA ARG A 135 5.07 -12.62 13.03
C ARG A 135 6.38 -12.69 13.79
N GLY A 136 6.64 -11.72 14.67
CA GLY A 136 7.84 -11.69 15.51
C GLY A 136 9.15 -11.45 14.75
N PHE A 137 9.10 -10.97 13.50
CA PHE A 137 10.29 -10.63 12.70
C PHE A 137 10.81 -9.21 13.00
N ILE A 138 9.91 -8.30 13.36
CA ILE A 138 10.25 -6.90 13.66
C ILE A 138 10.50 -6.75 15.17
N PRO A 139 11.54 -6.02 15.61
CA PRO A 139 11.70 -5.65 17.01
C PRO A 139 10.48 -4.89 17.55
N ASN A 140 10.03 -5.21 18.76
CA ASN A 140 8.82 -4.61 19.35
C ASN A 140 8.82 -3.06 19.36
N GLY A 141 9.98 -2.41 19.44
CA GLY A 141 10.10 -0.95 19.41
C GLY A 141 9.87 -0.31 18.04
N GLU A 142 9.92 -1.10 16.96
CA GLU A 142 9.77 -0.64 15.57
C GLU A 142 8.41 -1.01 14.96
N VAL A 143 7.67 -1.94 15.57
CA VAL A 143 6.38 -2.42 15.04
C VAL A 143 5.39 -1.27 14.83
N ASN A 144 5.28 -0.36 15.80
CA ASN A 144 4.33 0.75 15.69
C ASN A 144 4.73 1.72 14.58
N LEU A 145 6.03 2.05 14.45
CA LEU A 145 6.53 2.92 13.38
C LEU A 145 6.27 2.30 12.00
N ALA A 146 6.54 0.99 11.86
CA ALA A 146 6.27 0.27 10.62
C ALA A 146 4.77 0.24 10.29
N ALA A 147 3.92 -0.02 11.29
CA ALA A 147 2.47 -0.06 11.14
C ALA A 147 1.90 1.32 10.76
N GLU A 148 2.37 2.40 11.38
CA GLU A 148 1.97 3.77 11.06
C GLU A 148 2.36 4.12 9.62
N PHE A 149 3.61 3.85 9.22
CA PHE A 149 4.12 4.07 7.87
C PHE A 149 3.29 3.32 6.81
N ILE A 150 3.06 2.02 7.02
CA ILE A 150 2.23 1.19 6.12
C ILE A 150 0.79 1.72 6.12
N GLY A 151 0.24 2.09 7.27
CA GLY A 151 -1.11 2.63 7.42
C GLY A 151 -1.34 3.90 6.59
N MET A 152 -0.35 4.80 6.54
CA MET A 152 -0.41 5.99 5.68
C MET A 152 -0.53 5.63 4.19
N CYS A 153 0.10 4.53 3.77
CA CYS A 153 0.03 4.07 2.38
C CYS A 153 -1.34 3.44 2.05
N LEU A 154 -2.03 2.89 3.06
CA LEU A 154 -3.24 2.08 2.92
C LEU A 154 -4.55 2.84 3.18
N ARG A 155 -4.57 4.16 2.98
CA ARG A 155 -5.83 4.93 3.03
C ARG A 155 -6.79 4.47 1.92
N VAL A 156 -8.06 4.28 2.24
CA VAL A 156 -9.06 3.81 1.25
C VAL A 156 -9.30 4.87 0.19
N ASN A 157 -9.36 6.14 0.59
CA ASN A 157 -9.47 7.24 -0.34
C ASN A 157 -8.09 7.66 -0.86
N SER A 158 -7.88 7.52 -2.16
CA SER A 158 -6.59 7.81 -2.83
C SER A 158 -6.06 9.23 -2.52
N ALA A 159 -6.96 10.21 -2.35
CA ALA A 159 -6.62 11.59 -2.01
C ALA A 159 -6.04 11.78 -0.59
N ASP A 160 -6.16 10.78 0.28
CA ASP A 160 -5.62 10.83 1.63
C ASP A 160 -4.23 10.16 1.75
N ARG A 161 -3.80 9.41 0.72
CA ARG A 161 -2.47 8.78 0.69
C ARG A 161 -1.38 9.83 0.41
N PRO A 162 -0.19 9.73 1.01
CA PRO A 162 0.95 10.56 0.62
C PRO A 162 1.42 10.23 -0.81
N MET A 163 2.12 11.17 -1.45
CA MET A 163 2.92 10.83 -2.63
C MET A 163 4.20 10.10 -2.19
N ALA A 164 4.80 9.33 -3.10
CA ALA A 164 6.02 8.59 -2.79
C ALA A 164 7.17 9.49 -2.26
N TYR A 165 7.28 10.73 -2.73
CA TYR A 165 8.31 11.65 -2.24
C TYR A 165 8.04 12.14 -0.81
N ASP A 166 6.76 12.22 -0.38
CA ASP A 166 6.40 12.62 0.98
C ASP A 166 6.82 11.54 1.99
N LEU A 167 6.78 10.26 1.58
CA LEU A 167 7.14 9.12 2.43
C LEU A 167 8.63 9.08 2.80
N LEU A 168 9.51 9.69 1.99
CA LEU A 168 10.96 9.64 2.22
C LEU A 168 11.40 10.31 3.54
N GLY A 169 10.59 11.24 4.05
CA GLY A 169 10.84 11.95 5.31
C GLY A 169 10.17 11.32 6.52
N ASP A 170 9.62 10.11 6.40
CA ASP A 170 8.96 9.44 7.52
C ASP A 170 9.96 8.95 8.58
N ASP A 171 9.56 9.01 9.84
CA ASP A 171 10.40 8.62 10.99
C ASP A 171 10.81 7.15 10.95
N TRP A 172 10.00 6.26 10.36
CA TRP A 172 10.37 4.86 10.20
C TRP A 172 11.55 4.69 9.23
N LEU A 173 11.68 5.57 8.21
CA LEU A 173 12.79 5.54 7.26
C LEU A 173 14.02 6.34 7.72
N HIS A 174 13.90 7.21 8.73
CA HIS A 174 15.03 8.01 9.24
C HIS A 174 16.20 7.17 9.79
N GLY A 175 15.95 5.93 10.20
CA GLY A 175 17.00 4.97 10.61
C GLY A 175 17.70 4.25 9.45
N ALA A 176 17.17 4.36 8.22
CA ALA A 176 17.70 3.66 7.06
C ALA A 176 18.72 4.52 6.31
N PHE A 177 19.90 3.97 6.03
CA PHE A 177 20.84 4.56 5.09
C PHE A 177 20.42 4.20 3.66
N TYR A 178 19.89 5.17 2.91
CA TYR A 178 19.58 5.00 1.49
C TYR A 178 20.22 6.09 0.63
N HIS A 179 20.54 5.75 -0.62
CA HIS A 179 21.06 6.69 -1.61
C HIS A 179 20.29 6.50 -2.93
N CYS A 180 19.67 7.57 -3.42
CA CYS A 180 19.03 7.57 -4.73
C CYS A 180 20.09 7.74 -5.82
N ILE A 181 20.34 6.68 -6.57
CA ILE A 181 21.28 6.72 -7.72
C ILE A 181 20.72 7.72 -8.75
N GLY A 182 21.43 8.84 -8.93
CA GLY A 182 21.06 9.91 -9.87
C GLY A 182 20.92 11.30 -9.24
N ASP A 183 20.97 11.41 -7.91
CA ASP A 183 21.03 12.70 -7.23
C ASP A 183 22.47 13.23 -7.24
N HIS A 184 22.77 14.19 -8.12
CA HIS A 184 24.09 14.79 -8.25
C HIS A 184 24.47 15.72 -7.07
N SER A 185 23.61 15.84 -6.05
CA SER A 185 23.79 16.77 -4.94
C SER A 185 24.61 16.22 -3.76
N SER A 186 24.93 14.91 -3.71
CA SER A 186 25.56 14.29 -2.52
C SER A 186 27.02 13.82 -2.72
N TYR A 187 27.86 14.62 -3.40
CA TYR A 187 29.32 14.41 -3.47
C TYR A 187 30.14 15.26 -2.47
N SER A 188 29.52 15.94 -1.51
CA SER A 188 30.24 16.70 -0.47
C SER A 188 30.01 16.12 0.92
N GLY A 189 30.67 15.01 1.26
CA GLY A 189 30.55 14.42 2.59
C GLY A 189 31.78 13.66 3.10
N TYR A 190 32.75 13.33 2.25
CA TYR A 190 33.99 12.67 2.69
C TYR A 190 35.15 13.66 2.76
N SER A 191 35.25 14.36 3.89
CA SER A 191 36.51 14.88 4.40
C SER A 191 36.42 15.14 5.89
N ARG A 192 36.81 14.13 6.68
CA ARG A 192 37.80 14.20 7.77
C ARG A 192 37.57 13.09 8.79
N MET A 193 38.32 12.01 8.64
CA MET A 193 38.90 11.29 9.78
C MET A 193 40.33 10.92 9.38
N THR A 194 41.29 11.73 9.86
CA THR A 194 42.67 11.35 10.14
C THR A 194 42.90 11.59 11.61
#